data_AF-A0A7R9V7E4-F1
#
_entry.id   AF-A0A7R9V7E4-F1
#
_cell.length_a   1.000
_cell.length_b   1.000
_cell.length_c   1.000
_cell.angle_alpha   90.00
_cell.angle_beta   90.00
_cell.angle_gamma   90.00
#
_symmetry.space_group_name_H-M   'P 1'
#
loop_
_entity.id
_entity.type
_entity.pdbx_description
1 polymer ?
#
loop_
_entity_poly.entity_id
_entity_poly.type
_entity_poly.pdbx_seq_one_letter_code
_entity_poly.pdbx_strand_id
1 'polypeptide(L)'
;MASACPGWVCYAEKTHGDAVLPHISATKSPQAVIGSLVKGRLAARLGCSGTGATSGTGGHEARRLYHATVMPCYDKKLEASRDELSLPGGEPEVDCCLTTGELHQLMVDAGVPHLPHQALPAAGVS
;
A
#
# COMPACT_ATOMS: atom_id res chain seq x y z
N MET A 1 10.59 11.06 -14.48
CA MET A 1 11.12 11.06 -13.09
C MET A 1 10.42 9.99 -12.26
N ALA A 2 11.02 9.55 -11.15
CA ALA A 2 10.46 8.49 -10.29
C ALA A 2 9.16 8.95 -9.61
N SER A 3 8.14 8.09 -9.56
CA SER A 3 6.82 8.34 -8.95
C SER A 3 6.57 7.51 -7.68
N ALA A 4 7.47 6.59 -7.36
CA ALA A 4 7.25 5.61 -6.29
C ALA A 4 7.41 6.17 -4.87
N CYS A 5 8.05 7.33 -4.70
CA CYS A 5 8.25 7.99 -3.41
C CYS A 5 7.19 9.06 -3.19
N PRO A 6 6.26 8.90 -2.22
CA PRO A 6 5.19 9.86 -1.99
C PRO A 6 5.69 11.23 -1.55
N GLY A 7 6.76 11.28 -0.74
CA GLY A 7 7.39 12.54 -0.34
C GLY A 7 7.91 13.34 -1.54
N TRP A 8 8.51 12.68 -2.53
CA TRP A 8 8.93 13.33 -3.77
C TRP A 8 7.74 13.84 -4.59
N VAL A 9 6.69 13.02 -4.75
CA VAL A 9 5.48 13.41 -5.48
C VAL A 9 4.83 14.64 -4.81
N CYS A 10 4.68 14.61 -3.49
CA CYS A 10 4.12 15.72 -2.72
C CYS A 10 4.97 17.00 -2.82
N TYR A 11 6.30 16.87 -2.78
CA TYR A 11 7.20 17.99 -2.98
C TYR A 11 7.06 18.59 -4.39
N ALA A 12 7.00 17.75 -5.43
CA ALA A 12 6.81 18.22 -6.79
C ALA A 12 5.46 18.93 -6.99
N GLU A 13 4.37 18.35 -6.46
CA GLU A 13 3.02 18.95 -6.48
C GLU A 13 3.00 20.34 -5.81
N LYS A 14 3.64 20.49 -4.64
CA LYS A 14 3.58 21.72 -3.85
C LYS A 14 4.57 22.80 -4.29
N THR A 15 5.73 22.42 -4.81
CA THR A 15 6.83 23.36 -5.07
C THR A 15 7.01 23.70 -6.55
N HIS A 16 6.81 22.74 -7.44
CA HIS A 16 7.16 22.89 -8.85
C HIS A 16 5.97 22.84 -9.80
N GLY A 17 4.84 22.28 -9.37
CA GLY A 17 3.58 22.28 -10.12
C GLY A 17 3.74 21.83 -11.58
N ASP A 18 3.07 22.53 -12.49
CA ASP A 18 3.01 22.19 -13.92
C ASP A 18 4.37 22.12 -14.63
N ALA A 19 5.42 22.73 -14.07
CA ALA A 19 6.76 22.67 -14.65
C ALA A 19 7.41 21.27 -14.53
N VAL A 20 7.00 20.46 -13.54
CA VAL A 20 7.61 19.16 -13.25
C VAL A 20 6.61 18.00 -13.31
N LEU A 21 5.34 18.24 -12.96
CA LEU A 21 4.32 17.18 -12.93
C LEU A 21 4.17 16.38 -14.24
N PRO A 22 4.20 16.98 -15.45
CA PRO A 22 4.11 16.24 -16.70
C PRO A 22 5.29 15.28 -16.95
N HIS A 23 6.40 15.48 -16.25
CA HIS A 23 7.63 14.68 -16.40
C HIS A 23 7.75 13.58 -15.34
N ILE A 24 6.83 13.50 -14.38
CA ILE A 24 6.75 12.40 -13.41
C ILE A 24 6.07 11.21 -14.07
N SER A 25 6.57 10.01 -13.80
CA SER A 25 5.94 8.80 -14.33
C SER A 25 4.51 8.65 -13.83
N ALA A 26 3.57 8.31 -14.72
CA ALA A 26 2.21 7.94 -14.35
C ALA A 26 2.11 6.54 -13.71
N THR A 27 3.23 5.80 -13.64
CA THR A 27 3.25 4.49 -12.98
C THR A 27 2.99 4.65 -11.49
N LYS A 28 2.01 3.90 -10.98
CA LYS A 28 1.73 3.75 -9.55
C LYS A 28 2.96 3.21 -8.80
N SER A 29 3.05 3.50 -7.50
CA SER A 29 4.11 2.90 -6.68
C SER A 29 3.91 1.38 -6.53
N PRO A 30 4.95 0.61 -6.14
CA PRO A 30 4.82 -0.83 -5.95
C PRO A 30 3.70 -1.25 -5.00
N GLN A 31 3.47 -0.47 -3.93
CA GLN A 31 2.39 -0.71 -2.97
C GLN A 31 1.02 -0.65 -3.65
N ALA A 32 0.76 0.41 -4.41
CA ALA A 32 -0.50 0.62 -5.10
C ALA A 32 -0.69 -0.39 -6.26
N VAL A 33 0.37 -0.69 -7.03
CA VAL A 33 0.33 -1.72 -8.09
C VAL A 33 -0.07 -3.08 -7.52
N ILE A 34 0.55 -3.52 -6.42
CA ILE A 34 0.18 -4.78 -5.77
C ILE A 34 -1.25 -4.72 -5.23
N GLY A 35 -1.69 -3.59 -4.67
CA GLY A 35 -3.08 -3.39 -4.25
C GLY A 35 -4.09 -3.62 -5.38
N SER A 36 -3.86 -3.01 -6.56
CA SER A 36 -4.71 -3.23 -7.75
C SER A 36 -4.72 -4.70 -8.18
N LEU A 37 -3.57 -5.37 -8.16
CA LEU A 37 -3.46 -6.78 -8.57
C LEU A 37 -4.13 -7.74 -7.59
N VAL A 38 -3.95 -7.50 -6.30
CA VAL A 38 -4.51 -8.31 -5.21
C VAL A 38 -6.03 -8.17 -5.19
N LYS A 39 -6.56 -6.95 -5.16
CA LYS A 39 -8.00 -6.75 -5.11
C LYS A 39 -8.72 -6.92 -6.45
N GLY A 40 -8.00 -6.82 -7.57
CA GLY A 40 -8.55 -7.09 -8.90
C GLY A 40 -8.46 -8.57 -9.29
N ARG A 41 -7.24 -9.06 -9.52
CA ARG A 41 -7.02 -10.40 -10.09
C ARG A 41 -7.07 -11.50 -9.05
N LEU A 42 -6.45 -11.30 -7.89
CA LEU A 42 -6.42 -12.34 -6.85
C LEU A 42 -7.80 -12.51 -6.19
N ALA A 43 -8.50 -11.41 -5.88
CA ALA A 43 -9.85 -11.47 -5.34
C ALA A 43 -10.81 -12.27 -6.26
N ALA A 44 -10.81 -11.97 -7.56
CA ALA A 44 -11.62 -12.69 -8.55
C ALA A 44 -11.28 -14.19 -8.60
N ARG A 45 -9.99 -14.55 -8.52
CA ARG A 45 -9.56 -15.96 -8.48
C ARG A 45 -9.97 -16.69 -7.20
N LEU A 46 -10.09 -15.99 -6.08
CA LEU A 46 -10.50 -16.56 -4.79
C LEU A 46 -12.01 -16.56 -4.58
N GLY A 47 -12.82 -16.14 -5.57
CA GLY A 47 -14.26 -15.95 -5.39
C GLY A 47 -14.60 -14.87 -4.35
N CYS A 48 -13.66 -13.97 -4.08
CA CYS A 48 -13.81 -12.86 -3.15
C CYS A 48 -14.15 -11.58 -3.93
N SER A 49 -14.83 -10.64 -3.28
CA SER A 49 -14.99 -9.30 -3.82
C SER A 49 -13.78 -8.44 -3.44
N GLY A 50 -13.24 -7.69 -4.42
CA GLY A 50 -12.28 -6.63 -4.16
C GLY A 50 -12.91 -5.39 -3.52
N THR A 51 -14.26 -5.31 -3.51
CA THR A 51 -15.05 -4.19 -3.00
C THR A 51 -16.07 -4.66 -1.96
N GLY A 52 -16.50 -3.80 -1.04
CA GLY A 52 -17.51 -4.12 -0.02
C GLY A 52 -18.95 -4.27 -0.55
N ALA A 53 -19.18 -4.08 -1.85
CA ALA A 53 -20.52 -4.09 -2.43
C ALA A 53 -20.96 -5.51 -2.84
N THR A 54 -21.91 -6.06 -2.08
CA THR A 54 -22.64 -7.27 -2.41
C THR A 54 -23.89 -6.92 -3.23
N SER A 55 -23.89 -7.25 -4.52
CA SER A 55 -25.12 -7.37 -5.31
C SER A 55 -24.97 -8.46 -6.37
N GLY A 56 -24.88 -9.71 -5.92
CA GLY A 56 -25.05 -10.90 -6.76
C GLY A 56 -26.40 -11.54 -6.47
N THR A 57 -27.21 -11.79 -7.50
CA THR A 57 -28.53 -12.44 -7.47
C THR A 57 -28.48 -13.94 -7.16
N GLY A 58 -27.80 -14.33 -6.07
CA GLY A 58 -27.57 -15.73 -5.74
C GLY A 58 -27.01 -15.98 -4.35
N GLY A 59 -27.70 -15.53 -3.30
CA GLY A 59 -27.69 -16.08 -1.93
C GLY A 59 -26.38 -16.15 -1.11
N HIS A 60 -25.19 -16.08 -1.72
CA HIS A 60 -23.90 -16.16 -1.05
C HIS A 60 -23.25 -14.78 -0.99
N GLU A 61 -22.97 -14.30 0.22
CA GLU A 61 -22.25 -13.06 0.48
C GLU A 61 -20.81 -13.19 -0.03
N ALA A 62 -20.40 -12.31 -0.96
CA ALA A 62 -19.04 -12.32 -1.47
C ALA A 62 -18.07 -11.85 -0.37
N ARG A 63 -17.12 -12.70 0.02
CA ARG A 63 -16.14 -12.37 1.05
C ARG A 63 -15.25 -11.21 0.58
N ARG A 64 -15.17 -10.12 1.34
CA ARG A 64 -14.33 -8.94 1.02
C ARG A 64 -12.85 -9.26 1.30
N LEU A 65 -11.98 -8.94 0.36
CA LEU A 65 -10.52 -9.06 0.54
C LEU A 65 -9.96 -7.80 1.22
N TYR A 66 -9.26 -7.98 2.34
CA TYR A 66 -8.56 -6.91 3.06
C TYR A 66 -7.05 -6.99 2.77
N HIS A 67 -6.50 -5.96 2.17
CA HIS A 67 -5.10 -5.86 1.76
C HIS A 67 -4.35 -4.89 2.70
N ALA A 68 -3.52 -5.47 3.58
CA ALA A 68 -2.63 -4.74 4.45
C ALA A 68 -1.19 -4.81 3.94
N THR A 69 -0.43 -3.74 4.15
CA THR A 69 0.98 -3.61 3.74
C THR A 69 1.83 -3.16 4.92
N VAL A 70 3.12 -3.51 4.89
CA VAL A 70 4.12 -3.07 5.89
C VAL A 70 5.20 -2.31 5.15
N MET A 71 5.41 -1.05 5.52
CA MET A 71 6.28 -0.14 4.79
C MET A 71 7.28 0.54 5.72
N PRO A 72 8.53 0.76 5.26
CA PRO A 72 9.56 1.44 6.06
C PRO A 72 9.42 2.98 6.05
N CYS A 73 8.34 3.52 5.48
CA CYS A 73 8.16 4.95 5.24
C CYS A 73 6.78 5.39 5.72
N TYR A 74 6.71 6.46 6.52
CA TYR A 74 5.45 6.99 7.03
C TYR A 74 4.57 7.53 5.89
N ASP A 75 5.16 8.20 4.89
CA ASP A 75 4.41 8.79 3.78
C ASP A 75 3.65 7.76 2.94
N LYS A 76 3.98 6.47 3.04
CA LYS A 76 3.22 5.40 2.38
C LYS A 76 1.81 5.23 2.94
N LYS A 77 1.57 5.64 4.18
CA LYS A 77 0.23 5.75 4.75
C LYS A 77 -0.57 6.84 4.06
N LEU A 78 0.05 8.00 3.86
CA LEU A 78 -0.56 9.12 3.17
C LEU A 78 -0.84 8.79 1.70
N GLU A 79 0.05 8.03 1.05
CA GLU A 79 -0.22 7.48 -0.28
C GLU A 79 -1.43 6.54 -0.26
N ALA A 80 -1.48 5.58 0.68
CA ALA A 80 -2.59 4.63 0.77
C ALA A 80 -3.95 5.29 1.00
N SER A 81 -3.97 6.50 1.60
CA SER A 81 -5.20 7.28 1.83
C SER A 81 -5.57 8.23 0.68
N ARG A 82 -4.85 8.24 -0.45
CA ARG A 82 -5.22 9.08 -1.60
C ARG A 82 -6.44 8.48 -2.30
N ASP A 83 -7.48 9.29 -2.49
CA ASP A 83 -8.71 8.85 -3.17
C ASP A 83 -8.43 8.34 -4.60
N GLU A 84 -7.43 8.92 -5.29
CA GLU A 84 -7.01 8.47 -6.62
C GLU A 84 -6.44 7.04 -6.65
N LEU A 85 -6.06 6.49 -5.49
CA LEU A 85 -5.54 5.14 -5.30
C LEU A 85 -6.62 4.20 -4.74
N SER A 86 -7.80 4.30 -5.35
CA SER A 86 -8.97 3.45 -5.10
C SER A 86 -9.37 2.68 -6.36
N LEU A 87 -10.04 1.54 -6.16
CA LEU A 87 -10.61 0.72 -7.22
C LEU A 87 -11.85 1.39 -7.84
N PRO A 88 -12.28 0.96 -9.04
CA PRO A 88 -13.60 1.29 -9.57
C PRO A 88 -14.68 0.78 -8.62
N GLY A 89 -15.24 1.68 -7.80
CA GLY A 89 -16.10 1.35 -6.66
C GLY A 89 -15.76 2.11 -5.38
N GLY A 90 -14.67 2.89 -5.35
CA GLY A 90 -14.32 3.77 -4.23
C GLY A 90 -13.57 3.07 -3.08
N GLU A 91 -13.27 1.79 -3.25
CA GLU A 91 -12.56 1.00 -2.24
C GLU A 91 -11.06 1.18 -2.39
N PRO A 92 -10.31 1.44 -1.30
CA PRO A 92 -8.89 1.73 -1.40
C PRO A 92 -8.12 0.52 -1.93
N GLU A 93 -7.07 0.73 -2.73
CA GLU A 93 -6.20 -0.36 -3.19
C GLU A 93 -5.42 -1.01 -2.03
N VAL A 94 -5.22 -0.26 -0.94
CA VAL A 94 -4.54 -0.68 0.29
C VAL A 94 -5.40 -0.26 1.47
N ASP A 95 -5.96 -1.23 2.20
CA ASP A 95 -6.85 -0.93 3.34
C ASP A 95 -6.08 -0.46 4.57
N CYS A 96 -4.87 -0.98 4.75
CA CYS A 96 -4.01 -0.66 5.89
C CYS A 96 -2.55 -0.62 5.46
N CYS A 97 -1.87 0.45 5.86
CA CYS A 97 -0.42 0.55 5.73
C CYS A 97 0.15 0.66 7.14
N LEU A 98 0.87 -0.36 7.59
CA LEU A 98 1.61 -0.34 8.84
C LEU A 98 3.03 0.14 8.57
N THR A 99 3.57 0.94 9.47
CA THR A 99 5.01 1.17 9.51
C THR A 99 5.73 -0.04 10.10
N THR A 100 7.03 -0.17 9.84
CA THR A 100 7.86 -1.20 10.51
C THR A 100 7.82 -1.08 12.03
N GLY A 101 7.78 0.15 12.57
CA GLY A 101 7.67 0.41 14.02
C GLY A 101 6.33 -0.05 14.61
N GLU A 102 5.23 0.14 13.89
CA GLU A 102 3.91 -0.33 14.32
C GLU A 102 3.79 -1.85 14.26
N LEU A 103 4.31 -2.48 13.20
CA LEU A 103 4.38 -3.93 13.15
C LEU A 103 5.20 -4.48 14.32
N HIS A 104 6.34 -3.85 14.62
CA HIS A 104 7.17 -4.24 15.76
C HIS A 104 6.40 -4.13 17.07
N GLN A 105 5.66 -3.04 17.30
CA GLN A 105 4.85 -2.89 18.50
C GLN A 105 3.74 -3.96 18.58
N LEU A 106 3.04 -4.24 17.48
CA LEU A 106 2.03 -5.30 17.43
C LEU A 106 2.62 -6.68 17.74
N MET A 107 3.83 -6.97 17.28
CA MET A 107 4.53 -8.22 17.59
C MET A 107 4.87 -8.32 19.07
N VAL A 108 5.37 -7.23 19.68
CA VAL A 108 5.66 -7.16 21.12
C VAL A 108 4.39 -7.40 21.93
N ASP A 109 3.31 -6.70 21.60
CA ASP A 109 2.03 -6.81 22.32
C ASP A 109 1.41 -8.20 22.18
N ALA A 110 1.59 -8.85 21.03
CA ALA A 110 1.12 -10.21 20.78
C ALA A 110 2.03 -11.30 21.37
N GLY A 111 3.15 -10.94 22.00
CA GLY A 111 4.13 -11.90 22.53
C GLY A 111 4.84 -12.71 21.43
N VAL A 112 4.87 -12.21 20.19
CA VAL A 112 5.53 -12.86 19.06
C VAL A 112 7.05 -12.63 19.17
N PRO A 113 7.87 -13.69 19.22
CA PRO A 113 9.32 -13.54 19.25
C PRO A 113 9.80 -12.78 18.00
N HIS A 114 10.53 -11.68 18.19
CA HIS A 114 11.21 -11.00 17.10
C HIS A 114 12.65 -11.50 16.97
N LEU A 115 13.18 -11.50 15.75
CA LEU A 115 14.59 -11.80 15.52
C LEU A 115 15.42 -10.88 16.41
N PRO A 116 16.48 -11.39 17.08
CA PRO A 116 17.39 -10.52 17.81
C PRO A 116 17.89 -9.45 16.85
N HIS A 117 18.02 -8.22 17.34
CA HIS A 117 18.68 -7.13 16.60
C HIS A 117 20.15 -7.51 16.40
N GLN A 118 20.44 -8.45 15.49
CA GLN A 118 21.78 -8.62 14.97
C GLN A 118 22.10 -7.30 14.29
N ALA A 119 23.05 -6.57 14.86
CA ALA A 119 23.67 -5.48 14.14
C ALA A 119 24.08 -6.04 12.78
N LEU A 120 23.54 -5.45 11.70
CA LEU A 120 24.08 -5.69 10.37
C LEU A 120 25.58 -5.46 10.50
N PRO A 121 26.44 -6.42 10.09
CA PRO A 121 27.87 -6.19 10.11
C PRO A 121 28.10 -4.87 9.38
N ALA A 122 28.80 -3.93 10.04
CA ALA A 122 29.08 -2.62 9.48
C ALA A 122 29.53 -2.84 8.05
N ALA A 123 28.76 -2.31 7.08
CA ALA A 123 29.02 -2.52 5.68
C ALA A 123 30.48 -2.12 5.47
N GLY A 124 31.33 -3.13 5.23
CA GLY A 124 32.75 -2.93 4.98
C GLY A 124 32.84 -2.13 3.71
N VAL A 125 33.02 -0.82 3.85
CA VAL A 125 33.38 0.05 2.74
C VAL A 125 34.84 -0.28 2.46
N SER A 126 35.05 -1.21 1.52
CA SER A 126 36.33 -1.41 0.86
C SER A 126 36.51 -0.40 -0.26
#